data_AF-A0A2H1X004-F1
#
_entry.id   AF-A0A2H1X004-F1
#
_cell.length_a   1.000
_cell.length_b   1.000
_cell.length_c   1.000
_cell.angle_alpha   90.00
_cell.angle_beta   90.00
_cell.angle_gamma   90.00
#
_symmetry.space_group_name_H-M   'P 1'
#
loop_
_entity.id
_entity.type
_entity.pdbx_description
1 polymer ?
#
loop_
_entity_poly.entity_id
_entity_poly.type
_entity_poly.pdbx_seq_one_letter_code
_entity_poly.pdbx_strand_id
1 'polypeptide(L)'
;MKLKNLLKTKKVIDRALRTKSALSIRLIFGLYYKLSTSPLVCYTAKLYCFLISGLNTYIFVYYVDSMFKNFAMGCFLLILFIETFLTQFVALCYEGDRLMEFYHKFKYFSQDHLQFSRATYIPHLVVLLMLIRNLFEYLHMSHFPSARVFFLHTSLYFMLATISSSYYTVLYITNTYRLSIRSVKMSLCNKLQNGNLSESDKFLCIRGNMNTYRSLTKIFISVNKLLRVKMIISLTCLFLRFILIVIFFITSSEIILTWTNELFFHTVIVYLPSIFMECVCKDLEVIKGILSKQLIVCKDKRTMNYICDAIDYIEVCSSRYYTAWNGLLIDVNLALSFTNLCTTYAIAILQFTY
;
A
#
# COMPACT_ATOMS: atom_id res chain seq x y z
N MET A 1 -39.64 4.33 -1.06
CA MET A 1 -39.02 3.52 -2.14
C MET A 1 -37.51 3.81 -2.35
N LYS A 2 -37.05 5.07 -2.34
CA LYS A 2 -35.62 5.45 -2.56
C LYS A 2 -34.62 4.90 -1.51
N LEU A 3 -34.98 4.84 -0.22
CA LEU A 3 -34.08 4.36 0.85
C LEU A 3 -33.77 2.85 0.75
N LYS A 4 -34.74 2.05 0.31
CA LYS A 4 -34.59 0.59 0.15
C LYS A 4 -33.63 0.24 -1.00
N ASN A 5 -33.68 1.04 -2.09
CA ASN A 5 -32.76 0.91 -3.22
C ASN A 5 -31.34 1.33 -2.84
N LEU A 6 -31.17 2.41 -2.06
CA LEU A 6 -29.87 2.82 -1.51
C LEU A 6 -29.24 1.77 -0.58
N LEU A 7 -30.04 1.13 0.27
CA LEU A 7 -29.57 0.02 1.12
C LEU A 7 -29.23 -1.23 0.31
N LYS A 8 -29.94 -1.49 -0.79
CA LYS A 8 -29.67 -2.62 -1.68
C LYS A 8 -28.38 -2.40 -2.48
N THR A 9 -28.17 -1.21 -3.06
CA THR A 9 -26.90 -0.86 -3.72
C THR A 9 -25.74 -0.86 -2.74
N LYS A 10 -25.92 -0.33 -1.52
CA LYS A 10 -24.91 -0.43 -0.46
C LYS A 10 -24.52 -1.87 -0.14
N LYS A 11 -25.50 -2.78 0.04
CA LYS A 11 -25.24 -4.21 0.29
C LYS A 11 -24.56 -4.94 -0.87
N VAL A 12 -24.75 -4.48 -2.10
CA VAL A 12 -24.08 -5.01 -3.30
C VAL A 12 -22.65 -4.50 -3.37
N ILE A 13 -22.44 -3.20 -3.14
CA ILE A 13 -21.13 -2.55 -3.05
C ILE A 13 -20.30 -3.17 -1.91
N ASP A 14 -20.88 -3.38 -0.73
CA ASP A 14 -20.24 -4.04 0.41
C ASP A 14 -19.91 -5.51 0.13
N ARG A 15 -20.63 -6.17 -0.78
CA ARG A 15 -20.32 -7.52 -1.26
C ARG A 15 -19.18 -7.53 -2.27
N ALA A 16 -19.21 -6.58 -3.21
CA ALA A 16 -18.20 -6.40 -4.24
C ALA A 16 -16.86 -5.89 -3.69
N LEU A 17 -16.86 -5.20 -2.54
CA LEU A 17 -15.67 -4.69 -1.85
C LEU A 17 -15.19 -5.61 -0.71
N ARG A 18 -15.62 -6.87 -0.69
CA ARG A 18 -15.08 -7.86 0.24
C ARG A 18 -13.64 -8.17 -0.13
N THR A 19 -12.82 -8.45 0.88
CA THR A 19 -11.44 -8.92 0.73
C THR A 19 -11.25 -10.00 -0.33
N LYS A 20 -12.25 -10.86 -0.55
CA LYS A 20 -12.26 -11.87 -1.63
C LYS A 20 -12.15 -11.28 -3.05
N SER A 21 -12.87 -10.20 -3.38
CA SER A 21 -12.81 -9.62 -4.72
C SER A 21 -11.44 -9.01 -5.01
N ALA A 22 -10.85 -8.37 -4.00
CA ALA A 22 -9.53 -7.77 -4.14
C ALA A 22 -8.42 -8.82 -4.29
N LEU A 23 -8.57 -9.94 -3.57
CA LEU A 23 -7.74 -11.11 -3.76
C LEU A 23 -7.95 -11.72 -5.15
N SER A 24 -9.18 -11.80 -5.67
CA SER A 24 -9.42 -12.25 -7.05
C SER A 24 -8.77 -11.35 -8.09
N ILE A 25 -8.83 -10.02 -7.93
CA ILE A 25 -8.16 -9.05 -8.82
C ILE A 25 -6.65 -9.30 -8.83
N ARG A 26 -6.03 -9.52 -7.66
CA ARG A 26 -4.62 -9.88 -7.57
C ARG A 26 -4.28 -11.14 -8.37
N LEU A 27 -5.11 -12.18 -8.25
CA LEU A 27 -4.87 -13.42 -8.99
C LEU A 27 -4.85 -13.15 -10.49
N ILE A 28 -5.84 -12.42 -11.02
CA ILE A 28 -5.94 -12.09 -12.46
C ILE A 28 -4.65 -11.46 -13.00
N PHE A 29 -3.97 -10.65 -12.19
CA PHE A 29 -2.70 -10.00 -12.56
C PHE A 29 -1.44 -10.79 -12.21
N GLY A 30 -1.57 -12.10 -11.94
CA GLY A 30 -0.43 -12.98 -11.64
C GLY A 30 0.17 -12.76 -10.25
N LEU A 31 -0.54 -12.10 -9.33
CA LEU A 31 -0.08 -11.87 -7.96
C LEU A 31 -0.61 -12.97 -7.03
N TYR A 32 0.22 -13.97 -6.80
CA TYR A 32 -0.12 -15.10 -5.94
C TYR A 32 -0.55 -14.68 -4.53
N TYR A 33 -1.48 -15.44 -3.97
CA TYR A 33 -1.80 -15.49 -2.54
C TYR A 33 -2.37 -16.88 -2.22
N LYS A 34 -2.41 -17.24 -0.93
CA LYS A 34 -2.91 -18.54 -0.51
C LYS A 34 -4.44 -18.57 -0.55
N LEU A 35 -4.99 -19.22 -1.58
CA LEU A 35 -6.42 -19.38 -1.82
C LEU A 35 -7.08 -20.44 -0.93
N SER A 36 -6.36 -21.52 -0.63
CA SER A 36 -6.90 -22.72 0.00
C SER A 36 -5.84 -23.38 0.89
N THR A 37 -6.28 -24.25 1.80
CA THR A 37 -5.41 -25.17 2.53
C THR A 37 -4.95 -26.34 1.68
N SER A 38 -5.67 -26.64 0.58
CA SER A 38 -5.30 -27.71 -0.34
C SER A 38 -3.99 -27.38 -1.06
N PRO A 39 -2.96 -28.25 -0.98
CA PRO A 39 -1.68 -28.01 -1.64
C PRO A 39 -1.84 -27.98 -3.16
N LEU A 40 -2.72 -28.82 -3.73
CA LEU A 40 -2.98 -28.87 -5.17
C LEU A 40 -3.45 -27.51 -5.72
N VAL A 41 -4.44 -26.89 -5.06
CA VAL A 41 -4.96 -25.57 -5.43
C VAL A 41 -3.88 -24.49 -5.31
N CYS A 42 -3.02 -24.59 -4.31
CA CYS A 42 -1.89 -23.66 -4.15
C CYS A 42 -0.85 -23.83 -5.25
N TYR A 43 -0.50 -25.06 -5.64
CA TYR A 43 0.45 -25.32 -6.72
C TYR A 43 -0.09 -24.86 -8.07
N THR A 44 -1.35 -25.12 -8.39
CA THR A 44 -1.97 -24.66 -9.64
C THR A 44 -2.03 -23.14 -9.71
N ALA A 45 -2.37 -22.46 -8.62
CA ALA A 45 -2.36 -21.00 -8.57
C ALA A 45 -0.94 -20.42 -8.72
N LYS A 46 0.09 -21.03 -8.11
CA LYS A 46 1.48 -20.61 -8.30
C LYS A 46 1.95 -20.80 -9.74
N LEU A 47 1.63 -21.95 -10.34
CA LEU A 47 1.96 -22.24 -11.73
C LEU A 47 1.29 -21.24 -12.67
N TYR A 48 0.01 -20.90 -12.43
CA TYR A 48 -0.69 -19.87 -13.18
C TYR A 48 0.03 -18.50 -13.08
N CYS A 49 0.40 -18.06 -11.89
CA CYS A 49 1.14 -16.81 -11.71
C CYS A 49 2.49 -16.81 -12.43
N PHE A 50 3.20 -17.94 -12.41
CA PHE A 50 4.45 -18.13 -13.15
C PHE A 50 4.24 -18.06 -14.67
N LEU A 51 3.23 -18.74 -15.21
CA LEU A 51 2.90 -18.72 -16.63
C LEU A 51 2.50 -17.31 -17.11
N ILE A 52 1.70 -16.59 -16.32
CA ILE A 52 1.34 -15.20 -16.61
C ILE A 52 2.57 -14.31 -16.61
N SER A 53 3.48 -14.48 -15.65
CA SER A 53 4.76 -13.74 -15.62
C SER A 53 5.61 -14.03 -16.87
N GLY A 54 5.72 -15.30 -17.26
CA GLY A 54 6.42 -15.74 -18.46
C GLY A 54 5.81 -15.19 -19.75
N LEU A 55 4.47 -15.22 -19.87
CA LEU A 55 3.76 -14.65 -21.02
C LEU A 55 4.00 -13.15 -21.15
N ASN A 56 3.91 -12.40 -20.05
CA ASN A 56 4.20 -10.96 -20.07
C ASN A 56 5.65 -10.67 -20.47
N THR A 57 6.59 -11.47 -19.96
CA THR A 57 8.01 -11.37 -20.33
C THR A 57 8.21 -11.63 -21.82
N TYR A 58 7.58 -12.69 -22.35
CA TYR A 58 7.66 -13.01 -23.78
C TYR A 58 7.09 -11.90 -24.65
N ILE A 59 5.88 -11.41 -24.35
CA ILE A 59 5.24 -10.31 -25.10
C ILE A 59 6.11 -9.05 -25.04
N PHE A 60 6.63 -8.71 -23.85
CA PHE A 60 7.51 -7.56 -23.67
C PHE A 60 8.75 -7.68 -24.56
N VAL A 61 9.52 -8.76 -24.43
CA VAL A 61 10.77 -8.96 -25.20
C VAL A 61 10.51 -8.96 -26.72
N TYR A 62 9.45 -9.64 -27.16
CA TYR A 62 9.13 -9.78 -28.58
C TYR A 62 8.75 -8.43 -29.24
N TYR A 63 8.02 -7.57 -28.52
CA TYR A 63 7.51 -6.32 -29.08
C TYR A 63 8.36 -5.08 -28.77
N VAL A 64 9.26 -5.16 -27.78
CA VAL A 64 10.13 -4.04 -27.38
C VAL A 64 11.26 -3.76 -28.38
N ASP A 65 11.67 -4.74 -29.19
CA ASP A 65 12.76 -4.59 -30.17
C ASP A 65 12.60 -3.36 -31.09
N SER A 66 11.37 -3.03 -31.49
CA SER A 66 11.11 -1.81 -32.29
C SER A 66 11.24 -0.49 -31.54
N MET A 67 11.14 -0.51 -30.20
CA MET A 67 11.14 0.68 -29.35
C MET A 67 12.55 1.06 -28.87
N PHE A 68 13.53 0.16 -28.96
CA PHE A 68 14.94 0.46 -28.66
C PHE A 68 15.58 1.50 -29.59
N LYS A 69 14.87 1.93 -30.66
CA LYS A 69 15.29 3.07 -31.47
C LYS A 69 15.45 4.35 -30.64
N ASN A 70 14.68 4.49 -29.55
CA ASN A 70 14.92 5.51 -28.53
C ASN A 70 15.42 4.85 -27.24
N PHE A 71 16.70 5.04 -26.92
CA PHE A 71 17.35 4.41 -25.77
C PHE A 71 16.63 4.71 -24.44
N ALA A 72 16.25 5.97 -24.19
CA ALA A 72 15.56 6.37 -22.96
C ALA A 72 14.20 5.67 -22.82
N MET A 73 13.47 5.52 -23.93
CA MET A 73 12.21 4.78 -23.97
C MET A 73 12.42 3.29 -23.64
N GLY A 74 13.40 2.65 -24.28
CA GLY A 74 13.74 1.25 -24.02
C GLY A 74 14.10 1.01 -22.56
N CYS A 75 14.93 1.86 -21.96
CA CYS A 75 15.29 1.79 -20.55
C CYS A 75 14.09 1.98 -19.62
N PHE A 76 13.18 2.92 -19.94
CA PHE A 76 12.00 3.19 -19.12
C PHE A 76 11.10 1.95 -19.05
N LEU A 77 10.84 1.36 -20.22
CA LEU A 77 10.07 0.13 -20.36
C LEU A 77 10.74 -1.04 -19.64
N LEU A 78 12.07 -1.16 -19.73
CA LEU A 78 12.83 -2.20 -19.05
C LEU A 78 12.71 -2.09 -17.53
N ILE A 79 12.78 -0.87 -16.96
CA ILE A 79 12.61 -0.66 -15.52
C ILE A 79 11.19 -1.03 -15.09
N LEU A 80 10.17 -0.66 -15.86
CA LEU A 80 8.78 -1.03 -15.58
C LEU A 80 8.60 -2.57 -15.57
N PHE A 81 9.26 -3.25 -16.51
CA PHE A 81 9.28 -4.71 -16.57
C PHE A 81 9.96 -5.32 -15.33
N ILE A 82 11.15 -4.82 -14.97
CA ILE A 82 11.89 -5.26 -13.78
C ILE A 82 11.04 -5.07 -12.52
N GLU A 83 10.38 -3.92 -12.36
CA GLU A 83 9.50 -3.65 -11.22
C GLU A 83 8.35 -4.66 -11.14
N THR A 84 7.71 -4.94 -12.28
CA THR A 84 6.60 -5.89 -12.38
C THR A 84 7.06 -7.30 -12.02
N PHE A 85 8.20 -7.74 -12.57
CA PHE A 85 8.78 -9.06 -12.31
C PHE A 85 9.15 -9.23 -10.83
N LEU A 86 9.89 -8.27 -10.26
CA LEU A 86 10.26 -8.30 -8.84
C LEU A 86 9.03 -8.31 -7.94
N THR A 87 7.98 -7.58 -8.32
CA THR A 87 6.71 -7.55 -7.60
C THR A 87 6.00 -8.91 -7.61
N GLN A 88 5.92 -9.58 -8.76
CA GLN A 88 5.35 -10.92 -8.89
C GLN A 88 6.19 -11.95 -8.13
N PHE A 89 7.52 -11.85 -8.19
CA PHE A 89 8.42 -12.71 -7.44
C PHE A 89 8.22 -12.57 -5.92
N VAL A 90 8.16 -11.34 -5.41
CA VAL A 90 7.86 -11.07 -4.01
C VAL A 90 6.49 -11.63 -3.62
N ALA A 91 5.48 -11.53 -4.49
CA ALA A 91 4.15 -12.12 -4.25
C ALA A 91 4.20 -13.64 -4.11
N LEU A 92 4.93 -14.32 -5.00
CA LEU A 92 5.11 -15.77 -4.99
C LEU A 92 5.84 -16.26 -3.73
N CYS A 93 6.88 -15.55 -3.30
CA CYS A 93 7.72 -15.97 -2.18
C CYS A 93 7.13 -15.64 -0.80
N TYR A 94 6.46 -14.49 -0.65
CA TYR A 94 6.20 -13.92 0.69
C TYR A 94 4.73 -13.63 1.00
N GLU A 95 3.85 -13.47 0.00
CA GLU A 95 2.50 -12.94 0.25
C GLU A 95 1.47 -13.99 0.64
N GLY A 96 1.70 -15.28 0.35
CA GLY A 96 0.72 -16.34 0.55
C GLY A 96 0.18 -16.46 1.98
N ASP A 97 1.05 -16.83 2.93
CA ASP A 97 0.62 -17.17 4.30
C ASP A 97 0.39 -15.92 5.17
N ARG A 98 1.29 -14.93 5.09
CA ARG A 98 1.29 -13.77 5.98
C ARG A 98 0.11 -12.83 5.74
N LEU A 99 -0.29 -12.67 4.47
CA LEU A 99 -1.40 -11.81 4.11
C LEU A 99 -2.73 -12.40 4.61
N MET A 100 -2.93 -13.70 4.43
CA MET A 100 -4.12 -14.40 4.93
C MET A 100 -4.16 -14.40 6.46
N GLU A 101 -3.03 -14.61 7.11
CA GLU A 101 -2.91 -14.49 8.57
C GLU A 101 -3.30 -13.09 9.05
N PHE A 102 -2.81 -12.04 8.38
CA PHE A 102 -3.22 -10.65 8.65
C PHE A 102 -4.74 -10.50 8.49
N TYR A 103 -5.30 -10.91 7.36
CA TYR A 103 -6.75 -10.81 7.12
C TYR A 103 -7.58 -11.55 8.17
N HIS A 104 -7.20 -12.77 8.55
CA HIS A 104 -7.93 -13.57 9.53
C HIS A 104 -7.85 -12.97 10.92
N LYS A 105 -6.65 -12.66 11.40
CA LYS A 105 -6.46 -12.07 12.73
C LYS A 105 -7.14 -10.70 12.81
N PHE A 106 -7.05 -9.90 11.76
CA PHE A 106 -7.63 -8.57 11.73
C PHE A 106 -9.16 -8.59 11.62
N LYS A 107 -9.73 -9.54 10.87
CA LYS A 107 -11.19 -9.71 10.76
C LYS A 107 -11.83 -9.92 12.13
N TYR A 108 -11.20 -10.71 13.00
CA TYR A 108 -11.66 -10.93 14.37
C TYR A 108 -11.75 -9.62 15.16
N PHE A 109 -10.75 -8.74 15.04
CA PHE A 109 -10.78 -7.42 15.68
C PHE A 109 -11.81 -6.45 15.08
N SER A 110 -12.09 -6.56 13.78
CA SER A 110 -12.98 -5.62 13.08
C SER A 110 -14.48 -5.85 13.32
N GLN A 111 -14.88 -7.04 13.78
CA GLN A 111 -16.30 -7.38 13.99
C GLN A 111 -16.98 -6.53 15.07
N ASP A 112 -16.21 -5.97 16.01
CA ASP A 112 -16.74 -5.16 17.11
C ASP A 112 -16.93 -3.67 16.77
N HIS A 113 -16.51 -3.22 15.58
CA HIS A 113 -16.42 -1.79 15.26
C HIS A 113 -17.01 -1.44 13.88
N LEU A 114 -18.28 -1.01 13.86
CA LEU A 114 -19.05 -0.55 12.68
C LEU A 114 -18.35 0.50 11.80
N GLN A 115 -17.38 1.25 12.34
CA GLN A 115 -16.62 2.26 11.60
C GLN A 115 -15.60 1.66 10.61
N PHE A 116 -15.23 0.38 10.75
CA PHE A 116 -14.26 -0.28 9.87
C PHE A 116 -14.74 -0.43 8.43
N SER A 117 -16.04 -0.69 8.23
CA SER A 117 -16.59 -0.98 6.89
C SER A 117 -16.47 0.20 5.92
N ARG A 118 -16.56 1.45 6.42
CA ARG A 118 -16.56 2.64 5.55
C ARG A 118 -15.16 3.09 5.14
N ALA A 119 -14.16 2.82 5.98
CA ALA A 119 -12.83 3.37 5.75
C ALA A 119 -11.91 2.40 4.99
N THR A 120 -12.29 1.13 4.83
CA THR A 120 -11.65 0.18 3.90
C THR A 120 -11.88 0.48 2.42
N TYR A 121 -12.73 1.46 2.07
CA TYR A 121 -13.00 1.82 0.68
C TYR A 121 -11.85 2.59 0.00
N ILE A 122 -11.01 3.32 0.75
CA ILE A 122 -9.96 4.17 0.15
C ILE A 122 -9.00 3.36 -0.76
N PRO A 123 -8.41 2.23 -0.31
CA PRO A 123 -7.54 1.42 -1.18
C PRO A 123 -8.25 0.89 -2.44
N HIS A 124 -9.54 0.53 -2.32
CA HIS A 124 -10.33 0.05 -3.44
C HIS A 124 -10.60 1.16 -4.45
N LEU A 125 -10.95 2.36 -3.97
CA LEU A 125 -11.19 3.53 -4.81
C LEU A 125 -9.93 3.91 -5.58
N VAL A 126 -8.78 3.97 -4.89
CA VAL A 126 -7.49 4.30 -5.53
C VAL A 126 -7.17 3.32 -6.65
N VAL A 127 -7.30 2.02 -6.40
CA VAL A 127 -6.99 1.00 -7.40
C VAL A 127 -8.02 0.96 -8.53
N LEU A 128 -9.31 1.20 -8.23
CA LEU A 128 -10.33 1.32 -9.25
C LEU A 128 -10.04 2.51 -10.18
N LEU A 129 -9.71 3.68 -9.63
CA LEU A 129 -9.35 4.86 -10.42
C LEU A 129 -8.13 4.59 -11.30
N MET A 130 -7.14 3.85 -10.80
CA MET A 130 -5.96 3.43 -11.58
C MET A 130 -6.33 2.49 -12.72
N LEU A 131 -7.15 1.47 -12.45
CA LEU A 131 -7.60 0.53 -13.47
C LEU A 131 -8.43 1.23 -14.56
N ILE A 132 -9.31 2.15 -14.16
CA ILE A 132 -10.11 2.97 -15.08
C ILE A 132 -9.19 3.84 -15.94
N ARG A 133 -8.22 4.54 -15.34
CA ARG A 133 -7.24 5.36 -16.07
C ARG A 133 -6.44 4.53 -17.06
N ASN A 134 -5.90 3.39 -16.63
CA ASN A 134 -5.16 2.47 -17.51
C ASN A 134 -6.05 1.94 -18.65
N LEU A 135 -7.34 1.70 -18.38
CA LEU A 135 -8.31 1.29 -19.41
C LEU A 135 -8.56 2.41 -20.42
N PHE A 136 -8.71 3.67 -19.98
CA PHE A 136 -8.85 4.80 -20.89
C PHE A 136 -7.62 4.99 -21.77
N GLU A 137 -6.41 4.87 -21.19
CA GLU A 137 -5.16 4.92 -21.97
C GLU A 137 -5.08 3.78 -22.98
N TYR A 138 -5.47 2.57 -22.57
CA TYR A 138 -5.56 1.43 -23.48
C TYR A 138 -6.54 1.67 -24.63
N LEU A 139 -7.75 2.17 -24.34
CA LEU A 139 -8.76 2.45 -25.36
C LEU A 139 -8.32 3.56 -26.32
N HIS A 140 -7.74 4.63 -25.79
CA HIS A 140 -7.20 5.72 -26.61
C HIS A 140 -6.13 5.23 -27.59
N MET A 141 -5.23 4.36 -27.12
CA MET A 141 -4.16 3.80 -27.94
C MET A 141 -4.60 2.62 -28.81
N SER A 142 -5.75 1.99 -28.54
CA SER A 142 -6.27 0.89 -29.37
C SER A 142 -6.78 1.35 -30.74
N HIS A 143 -6.94 2.65 -30.95
CA HIS A 143 -7.27 3.23 -32.25
C HIS A 143 -6.12 3.19 -33.28
N PHE A 144 -4.91 2.79 -32.87
CA PHE A 144 -3.80 2.63 -33.80
C PHE A 144 -3.88 1.28 -34.56
N PRO A 145 -3.75 1.28 -35.91
CA PRO A 145 -4.16 0.15 -36.75
C PRO A 145 -3.22 -1.06 -36.75
N SER A 146 -2.07 -1.02 -36.07
CA SER A 146 -1.10 -2.13 -36.13
C SER A 146 -1.27 -3.09 -34.94
N ALA A 147 -1.32 -4.40 -35.24
CA ALA A 147 -1.36 -5.45 -34.21
C ALA A 147 -0.18 -5.37 -33.23
N ARG A 148 0.99 -4.93 -33.71
CA ARG A 148 2.21 -4.74 -32.91
C ARG A 148 2.00 -3.72 -31.78
N VAL A 149 1.44 -2.55 -32.14
CA VAL A 149 1.14 -1.46 -31.19
C VAL A 149 0.07 -1.90 -30.20
N PHE A 150 -0.95 -2.62 -30.68
CA PHE A 150 -1.98 -3.20 -29.81
C PHE A 150 -1.39 -4.11 -28.73
N PHE A 151 -0.61 -5.14 -29.10
CA PHE A 151 -0.03 -6.08 -28.13
C PHE A 151 0.93 -5.42 -27.13
N LEU A 152 1.73 -4.45 -27.58
CA LEU A 152 2.61 -3.68 -26.70
C LEU A 152 1.80 -2.89 -25.66
N HIS A 153 0.71 -2.23 -26.08
CA HIS A 153 -0.16 -1.51 -25.16
C HIS A 153 -0.92 -2.42 -24.22
N THR A 154 -1.36 -3.60 -24.68
CA THR A 154 -1.93 -4.63 -23.79
C THR A 154 -0.92 -5.06 -22.73
N SER A 155 0.35 -5.27 -23.10
CA SER A 155 1.42 -5.61 -22.17
C SER A 155 1.68 -4.49 -21.16
N LEU A 156 1.74 -3.24 -21.62
CA LEU A 156 1.91 -2.07 -20.77
C LEU A 156 0.75 -1.90 -19.77
N TYR A 157 -0.49 -2.04 -20.25
CA TYR A 157 -1.67 -2.06 -19.40
C TYR A 157 -1.55 -3.14 -18.32
N PHE A 158 -1.15 -4.35 -18.72
CA PHE A 158 -1.01 -5.46 -17.79
C PHE A 158 0.06 -5.20 -16.72
N MET A 159 1.22 -4.66 -17.12
CA MET A 159 2.29 -4.29 -16.18
C MET A 159 1.83 -3.22 -15.18
N LEU A 160 1.22 -2.14 -15.66
CA LEU A 160 0.69 -1.05 -14.82
C LEU A 160 -0.43 -1.53 -13.88
N ALA A 161 -1.30 -2.40 -14.37
CA ALA A 161 -2.37 -3.00 -13.58
C ALA A 161 -1.82 -3.99 -12.53
N THR A 162 -0.75 -4.73 -12.85
CA THR A 162 -0.03 -5.60 -11.90
C THR A 162 0.60 -4.78 -10.78
N ILE A 163 1.31 -3.70 -11.11
CA ILE A 163 1.92 -2.80 -10.13
C ILE A 163 0.83 -2.21 -9.22
N SER A 164 -0.24 -1.66 -9.81
CA SER A 164 -1.36 -1.10 -9.06
C SER A 164 -2.04 -2.13 -8.14
N SER A 165 -2.21 -3.36 -8.62
CA SER A 165 -2.80 -4.46 -7.84
C SER A 165 -1.90 -4.98 -6.73
N SER A 166 -0.58 -4.88 -6.89
CA SER A 166 0.36 -5.16 -5.82
C SER A 166 0.25 -4.11 -4.72
N TYR A 167 0.20 -2.84 -5.11
CA TYR A 167 0.06 -1.70 -4.22
C TYR A 167 -1.24 -1.67 -3.45
N TYR A 168 -2.32 -2.18 -4.05
CA TYR A 168 -3.58 -2.40 -3.37
C TYR A 168 -3.39 -3.02 -1.97
N THR A 169 -2.49 -3.98 -1.86
CA THR A 169 -2.26 -4.76 -0.64
C THR A 169 -1.53 -3.96 0.41
N VAL A 170 -0.53 -3.20 -0.02
CA VAL A 170 0.21 -2.28 0.84
C VAL A 170 -0.74 -1.22 1.38
N LEU A 171 -1.55 -0.62 0.51
CA LEU A 171 -2.57 0.37 0.88
C LEU A 171 -3.62 -0.23 1.80
N TYR A 172 -4.07 -1.45 1.52
CA TYR A 172 -5.06 -2.13 2.34
C TYR A 172 -4.53 -2.37 3.75
N ILE A 173 -3.34 -2.97 3.89
CA ILE A 173 -2.74 -3.29 5.19
C ILE A 173 -2.51 -2.02 6.01
N THR A 174 -1.87 -1.00 5.42
CA THR A 174 -1.52 0.25 6.11
C THR A 174 -2.75 1.05 6.50
N ASN A 175 -3.73 1.20 5.62
CA ASN A 175 -4.99 1.87 5.96
C ASN A 175 -5.78 1.09 7.02
N THR A 176 -5.82 -0.23 6.92
CA THR A 176 -6.51 -1.08 7.89
C THR A 176 -5.85 -0.96 9.28
N TYR A 177 -4.52 -1.00 9.35
CA TYR A 177 -3.77 -0.74 10.57
C TYR A 177 -4.07 0.66 11.13
N ARG A 178 -4.05 1.71 10.28
CA ARG A 178 -4.40 3.08 10.67
C ARG A 178 -5.76 3.17 11.35
N LEU A 179 -6.78 2.58 10.76
CA LEU A 179 -8.14 2.60 11.30
C LEU A 179 -8.24 1.87 12.63
N SER A 180 -7.47 0.80 12.79
CA SER A 180 -7.33 0.08 14.06
C SER A 180 -6.75 0.95 15.17
N ILE A 181 -5.65 1.64 14.90
CA ILE A 181 -5.05 2.55 15.86
C ILE A 181 -6.01 3.68 16.21
N ARG A 182 -6.68 4.25 15.20
CA ARG A 182 -7.72 5.26 15.42
C ARG A 182 -8.86 4.74 16.29
N SER A 183 -9.28 3.49 16.12
CA SER A 183 -10.32 2.87 16.97
C SER A 183 -9.87 2.74 18.42
N VAL A 184 -8.62 2.30 18.65
CA VAL A 184 -8.02 2.24 19.99
C VAL A 184 -7.97 3.64 20.61
N LYS A 185 -7.56 4.66 19.85
CA LYS A 185 -7.58 6.05 20.30
C LYS A 185 -8.97 6.49 20.72
N MET A 186 -9.98 6.32 19.87
CA MET A 186 -11.35 6.73 20.16
C MET A 186 -11.93 6.00 21.38
N SER A 187 -11.65 4.70 21.52
CA SER A 187 -12.05 3.89 22.68
C SER A 187 -11.44 4.45 23.98
N LEU A 188 -10.14 4.77 23.97
CA LEU A 188 -9.47 5.39 25.13
C LEU A 188 -10.00 6.79 25.43
N CYS A 189 -10.12 7.66 24.43
CA CYS A 189 -10.68 9.01 24.60
C CYS A 189 -12.07 8.95 25.23
N ASN A 190 -12.98 8.18 24.63
CA ASN A 190 -14.37 8.15 25.06
C ASN A 190 -14.52 7.60 26.48
N LYS A 191 -13.73 6.59 26.87
CA LYS A 191 -13.84 5.97 28.20
C LYS A 191 -13.13 6.79 29.28
N LEU A 192 -11.95 7.34 29.00
CA LEU A 192 -11.12 8.00 30.01
C LEU A 192 -11.38 9.51 30.14
N GLN A 193 -11.87 10.18 29.10
CA GLN A 193 -12.17 11.62 29.15
C GLN A 193 -13.64 11.91 29.46
N ASN A 194 -14.58 11.05 28.99
CA ASN A 194 -16.01 11.31 29.13
C ASN A 194 -16.68 10.43 30.22
N GLY A 195 -15.97 9.44 30.76
CA GLY A 195 -16.50 8.53 31.77
C GLY A 195 -16.00 8.87 33.18
N ASN A 196 -16.92 9.04 34.13
CA ASN A 196 -16.62 8.95 35.56
C ASN A 196 -16.38 7.48 35.93
N LEU A 197 -15.26 6.92 35.46
CA LEU A 197 -14.87 5.54 35.73
C LEU A 197 -14.19 5.44 37.09
N SER A 198 -14.45 4.32 37.79
CA SER A 198 -13.64 3.94 38.95
C SER A 198 -12.18 3.70 38.54
N GLU A 199 -11.23 3.83 39.47
CA GLU A 199 -9.81 3.58 39.18
C GLU A 199 -9.56 2.15 38.65
N SER A 200 -10.29 1.15 39.15
CA SER A 200 -10.22 -0.23 38.63
C SER A 200 -10.71 -0.33 37.18
N ASP A 201 -11.79 0.38 36.83
CA ASP A 201 -12.33 0.36 35.47
C ASP A 201 -11.41 1.11 34.49
N LYS A 202 -10.77 2.21 34.95
CA LYS A 202 -9.73 2.91 34.18
C LYS A 202 -8.56 1.99 33.89
N PHE A 203 -8.05 1.26 34.89
CA PHE A 203 -6.99 0.29 34.71
C PHE A 203 -7.37 -0.79 33.69
N LEU A 204 -8.55 -1.40 33.84
CA LEU A 204 -9.04 -2.43 32.91
C LEU A 204 -9.21 -1.88 31.49
N CYS A 205 -9.69 -0.64 31.35
CA CYS A 205 -9.82 0.04 30.07
C CYS A 205 -8.46 0.27 29.40
N ILE A 206 -7.49 0.83 30.13
CA ILE A 206 -6.12 1.06 29.62
C ILE A 206 -5.49 -0.27 29.24
N ARG A 207 -5.57 -1.27 30.12
CA ARG A 207 -5.01 -2.61 29.89
C ARG A 207 -5.59 -3.28 28.66
N GLY A 208 -6.92 -3.28 28.53
CA GLY A 208 -7.61 -3.85 27.38
C GLY A 208 -7.20 -3.21 26.06
N ASN A 209 -7.23 -1.87 25.99
CA ASN A 209 -6.85 -1.14 24.78
C ASN A 209 -5.37 -1.31 24.42
N MET A 210 -4.46 -1.31 25.40
CA MET A 210 -3.03 -1.52 25.15
C MET A 210 -2.70 -2.95 24.72
N ASN A 211 -3.41 -3.95 25.23
CA ASN A 211 -3.28 -5.32 24.75
C ASN A 211 -3.76 -5.45 23.31
N THR A 212 -4.87 -4.80 22.95
CA THR A 212 -5.34 -4.71 21.56
C THR A 212 -4.29 -4.05 20.67
N TYR A 213 -3.73 -2.91 21.09
CA TYR A 213 -2.64 -2.24 20.37
C TYR A 213 -1.42 -3.15 20.17
N ARG A 214 -0.96 -3.83 21.22
CA ARG A 214 0.17 -4.78 21.16
C ARG A 214 -0.09 -5.90 20.16
N SER A 215 -1.30 -6.48 20.18
CA SER A 215 -1.69 -7.53 19.23
C SER A 215 -1.69 -7.03 17.79
N LEU A 216 -2.32 -5.87 17.54
CA LEU A 216 -2.37 -5.24 16.21
C LEU A 216 -0.98 -4.92 15.68
N THR A 217 -0.11 -4.41 16.54
CA THR A 217 1.28 -4.08 16.19
C THR A 217 2.07 -5.33 15.83
N LYS A 218 1.94 -6.43 16.60
CA LYS A 218 2.58 -7.71 16.26
C LYS A 218 2.12 -8.25 14.90
N ILE A 219 0.84 -8.15 14.60
CA ILE A 219 0.26 -8.54 13.30
C ILE A 219 0.82 -7.65 12.18
N PHE A 220 0.91 -6.34 12.40
CA PHE A 220 1.49 -5.43 11.41
C PHE A 220 2.98 -5.69 11.18
N ILE A 221 3.75 -5.97 12.24
CA ILE A 221 5.18 -6.27 12.15
C ILE A 221 5.44 -7.52 11.28
N SER A 222 4.61 -8.56 11.38
CA SER A 222 4.81 -9.79 10.60
C SER A 222 4.71 -9.56 9.08
N VAL A 223 3.87 -8.61 8.67
CA VAL A 223 3.70 -8.20 7.25
C VAL A 223 4.61 -7.02 6.87
N ASN A 224 5.14 -6.26 7.81
CA ASN A 224 5.92 -5.05 7.52
C ASN A 224 7.18 -5.33 6.69
N LYS A 225 7.85 -6.48 6.88
CA LYS A 225 9.02 -6.86 6.07
C LYS A 225 8.67 -6.88 4.56
N LEU A 226 7.51 -7.42 4.22
CA LEU A 226 7.02 -7.46 2.85
C LEU A 226 6.74 -6.04 2.32
N LEU A 227 6.09 -5.19 3.13
CA LEU A 227 5.80 -3.81 2.76
C LEU A 227 7.09 -3.03 2.46
N ARG A 228 8.11 -3.18 3.31
CA ARG A 228 9.42 -2.53 3.15
C ARG A 228 10.08 -2.92 1.83
N VAL A 229 10.13 -4.22 1.52
CA VAL A 229 10.74 -4.71 0.27
C VAL A 229 10.03 -4.12 -0.94
N LYS A 230 8.69 -4.11 -0.96
CA LYS A 230 7.91 -3.54 -2.07
C LYS A 230 8.15 -2.04 -2.24
N MET A 231 8.14 -1.29 -1.14
CA MET A 231 8.39 0.14 -1.21
C MET A 231 9.79 0.46 -1.71
N ILE A 232 10.82 -0.28 -1.29
CA ILE A 232 12.20 -0.07 -1.75
C ILE A 232 12.29 -0.30 -3.26
N ILE A 233 11.77 -1.44 -3.73
CA ILE A 233 11.76 -1.78 -5.17
C ILE A 233 11.14 -0.63 -5.97
N SER A 234 9.97 -0.15 -5.56
CA SER A 234 9.28 0.89 -6.32
C SER A 234 9.85 2.28 -6.16
N LEU A 235 10.40 2.65 -5.00
CA LEU A 235 11.09 3.94 -4.87
C LEU A 235 12.33 3.95 -5.79
N THR A 236 13.09 2.86 -5.83
CA THR A 236 14.22 2.72 -6.76
C THR A 236 13.76 2.79 -8.22
N CYS A 237 12.70 2.05 -8.59
CA CYS A 237 12.19 2.07 -9.97
C CYS A 237 11.56 3.43 -10.34
N LEU A 238 10.90 4.10 -9.40
CA LEU A 238 10.34 5.44 -9.58
C LEU A 238 11.46 6.47 -9.80
N PHE A 239 12.55 6.38 -9.04
CA PHE A 239 13.70 7.28 -9.19
C PHE A 239 14.32 7.12 -10.57
N LEU A 240 14.63 5.88 -10.99
CA LEU A 240 15.21 5.62 -12.30
C LEU A 240 14.29 6.08 -13.45
N ARG A 241 12.98 5.83 -13.33
CA ARG A 241 11.99 6.31 -14.32
C ARG A 241 11.90 7.83 -14.37
N PHE A 242 11.96 8.51 -13.24
CA PHE A 242 11.99 9.97 -13.17
C PHE A 242 13.21 10.54 -13.94
N ILE A 243 14.40 9.98 -13.70
CA ILE A 243 15.63 10.39 -14.40
C ILE A 243 15.50 10.20 -15.91
N LEU A 244 14.96 9.06 -16.34
CA LEU A 244 14.76 8.79 -17.77
C LEU A 244 13.74 9.72 -18.43
N ILE A 245 12.69 10.12 -17.71
CA ILE A 245 11.75 11.13 -18.22
C ILE A 245 12.44 12.47 -18.41
N VAL A 246 13.32 12.88 -17.49
CA VAL A 246 14.10 14.13 -17.63
C VAL A 246 15.02 14.06 -18.84
N ILE A 247 15.76 12.94 -19.02
CA ILE A 247 16.61 12.74 -20.20
C ILE A 247 15.77 12.74 -21.48
N PHE A 248 14.61 12.07 -21.47
CA PHE A 248 13.72 12.04 -22.60
C PHE A 248 13.23 13.44 -22.97
N PHE A 249 12.83 14.25 -21.97
CA PHE A 249 12.37 15.64 -22.14
C PHE A 249 13.41 16.51 -22.87
N ILE A 250 14.70 16.31 -22.59
CA ILE A 250 15.81 17.00 -23.26
C ILE A 250 15.91 16.57 -24.72
N THR A 251 15.75 15.27 -25.00
CA THR A 251 15.99 14.69 -26.33
C THR A 251 14.80 14.72 -27.29
N SER A 252 13.55 14.74 -26.79
CA SER A 252 12.35 14.64 -27.61
C SER A 252 11.12 15.23 -26.89
N SER A 253 10.28 15.95 -27.64
CA SER A 253 9.09 16.62 -27.09
C SER A 253 7.78 15.83 -27.25
N GLU A 254 7.74 14.78 -28.08
CA GLU A 254 6.46 14.30 -28.65
C GLU A 254 5.64 13.36 -27.73
N ILE A 255 6.17 12.89 -26.58
CA ILE A 255 5.48 11.88 -25.72
C ILE A 255 5.52 12.24 -24.20
N ILE A 256 5.87 13.47 -23.86
CA ILE A 256 6.11 13.87 -22.45
C ILE A 256 4.85 13.73 -21.58
N LEU A 257 3.67 14.06 -22.09
CA LEU A 257 2.44 14.14 -21.27
C LEU A 257 2.00 12.78 -20.72
N THR A 258 2.08 11.72 -21.53
CA THR A 258 1.66 10.38 -21.08
C THR A 258 2.56 9.84 -19.98
N TRP A 259 3.88 10.04 -20.11
CA TRP A 259 4.85 9.51 -19.14
C TRP A 259 4.90 10.32 -17.84
N THR A 260 4.77 11.65 -17.94
CA THR A 260 4.62 12.50 -16.77
C THR A 260 3.35 12.17 -15.99
N ASN A 261 2.25 11.87 -16.69
CA ASN A 261 1.02 11.41 -16.07
C ASN A 261 1.20 10.05 -15.36
N GLU A 262 1.87 9.09 -15.99
CA GLU A 262 2.19 7.79 -15.38
C GLU A 262 3.03 7.97 -14.11
N LEU A 263 4.07 8.80 -14.19
CA LEU A 263 4.97 9.07 -13.06
C LEU A 263 4.23 9.74 -11.90
N PHE A 264 3.36 10.69 -12.19
CA PHE A 264 2.53 11.36 -11.19
C PHE A 264 1.66 10.36 -10.43
N PHE A 265 0.90 9.53 -11.16
CA PHE A 265 0.04 8.53 -10.54
C PHE A 265 0.82 7.49 -9.73
N HIS A 266 1.96 7.01 -10.27
CA HIS A 266 2.81 6.08 -9.56
C HIS A 266 3.36 6.68 -8.26
N THR A 267 3.80 7.94 -8.31
CA THR A 267 4.27 8.70 -7.15
C THR A 267 3.19 8.80 -6.07
N VAL A 268 1.95 9.14 -6.46
CA VAL A 268 0.80 9.20 -5.53
C VAL A 268 0.57 7.85 -4.85
N ILE A 269 0.59 6.74 -5.60
CA ILE A 269 0.41 5.40 -5.03
C ILE A 269 1.51 5.06 -4.02
N VAL A 270 2.77 5.30 -4.39
CA VAL A 270 3.93 4.92 -3.58
C VAL A 270 3.97 5.69 -2.26
N TYR A 271 3.50 6.95 -2.24
CA TYR A 271 3.51 7.78 -1.03
C TYR A 271 2.26 7.68 -0.15
N LEU A 272 1.14 7.19 -0.68
CA LEU A 272 -0.09 7.08 0.08
C LEU A 272 0.05 6.19 1.36
N PRO A 273 0.81 5.07 1.37
CA PRO A 273 1.18 4.36 2.59
C PRO A 273 1.85 5.26 3.63
N SER A 274 2.80 6.11 3.25
CA SER A 274 3.50 7.03 4.16
C SER A 274 2.56 8.03 4.80
N ILE A 275 1.60 8.56 4.04
CA ILE A 275 0.54 9.44 4.57
C ILE A 275 -0.31 8.71 5.62
N PHE A 276 -0.64 7.42 5.39
CA PHE A 276 -1.38 6.64 6.38
C PHE A 276 -0.57 6.37 7.65
N MET A 277 0.73 6.12 7.53
CA MET A 277 1.61 5.93 8.68
C MET A 277 1.84 7.22 9.46
N GLU A 278 1.93 8.37 8.80
CA GLU A 278 1.94 9.69 9.46
C GLU A 278 0.68 9.90 10.31
N CYS A 279 -0.49 9.55 9.79
CA CYS A 279 -1.73 9.60 10.56
C CYS A 279 -1.69 8.67 11.78
N VAL A 280 -1.07 7.50 11.65
CA VAL A 280 -0.88 6.57 12.78
C VAL A 280 0.02 7.19 13.84
N CYS A 281 1.12 7.83 13.46
CA CYS A 281 2.02 8.49 14.40
C CYS A 281 1.28 9.57 15.19
N LYS A 282 0.50 10.42 14.52
CA LYS A 282 -0.34 11.44 15.18
C LYS A 282 -1.37 10.83 16.13
N ASP A 283 -2.04 9.74 15.73
CA ASP A 283 -2.99 9.05 16.60
C ASP A 283 -2.31 8.44 17.83
N LEU A 284 -1.08 7.92 17.70
CA LEU A 284 -0.28 7.39 18.80
C LEU A 284 0.22 8.48 19.74
N GLU A 285 0.59 9.66 19.24
CA GLU A 285 0.94 10.81 20.08
C GLU A 285 -0.23 11.25 20.95
N VAL A 286 -1.45 11.26 20.41
CA VAL A 286 -2.65 11.54 21.21
C VAL A 286 -2.86 10.47 22.28
N ILE A 287 -2.68 9.18 21.94
CA ILE A 287 -2.75 8.09 22.92
C ILE A 287 -1.71 8.28 24.02
N LYS A 288 -0.45 8.59 23.67
CA LYS A 288 0.61 8.90 24.64
C LYS A 288 0.19 10.06 25.54
N GLY A 289 -0.31 11.16 24.98
CA GLY A 289 -0.79 12.31 25.75
C GLY A 289 -1.92 11.96 26.73
N ILE A 290 -2.85 11.07 26.36
CA ILE A 290 -3.91 10.58 27.26
C ILE A 290 -3.31 9.75 28.40
N LEU A 291 -2.41 8.83 28.08
CA LEU A 291 -1.73 7.99 29.06
C LEU A 291 -0.90 8.82 30.04
N SER A 292 -0.13 9.80 29.54
CA SER A 292 0.65 10.72 30.38
C SER A 292 -0.25 11.54 31.31
N LYS A 293 -1.42 11.99 30.86
CA LYS A 293 -2.40 12.65 31.73
C LYS A 293 -2.92 11.73 32.83
N GLN A 294 -3.19 10.46 32.50
CA GLN A 294 -3.62 9.47 33.50
C GLN A 294 -2.50 9.13 34.49
N LEU A 295 -1.24 9.14 34.06
CA LEU A 295 -0.07 8.90 34.92
C LEU A 295 0.02 9.91 36.08
N ILE A 296 -0.33 11.18 35.82
CA ILE A 296 -0.31 12.25 36.83
C ILE A 296 -1.44 12.10 37.86
N VAL A 297 -2.60 11.61 37.42
CA VAL A 297 -3.82 11.53 38.26
C VAL A 297 -3.89 10.22 39.04
N CYS A 298 -3.31 9.14 38.51
CA CYS A 298 -3.45 7.81 39.09
C CYS A 298 -2.57 7.65 40.35
N LYS A 299 -3.18 7.16 41.44
CA LYS A 299 -2.49 6.93 42.72
C LYS A 299 -1.99 5.50 42.88
N ASP A 300 -2.52 4.56 42.10
CA ASP A 300 -2.15 3.15 42.19
C ASP A 300 -0.84 2.86 41.45
N LYS A 301 0.18 2.41 42.20
CA LYS A 301 1.51 2.07 41.68
C LYS A 301 1.46 1.02 40.57
N ARG A 302 0.54 0.06 40.64
CA ARG A 302 0.41 -0.99 39.61
C ARG A 302 -0.05 -0.39 38.28
N THR A 303 -1.05 0.48 38.33
CA THR A 303 -1.57 1.19 37.16
C THR A 303 -0.53 2.15 36.59
N MET A 304 0.20 2.88 37.43
CA MET A 304 1.30 3.74 36.99
C MET A 304 2.38 2.97 36.22
N ASN A 305 2.87 1.85 36.78
CA ASN A 305 3.87 1.02 36.11
C ASN A 305 3.37 0.53 34.74
N TYR A 306 2.12 0.09 34.67
CA TYR A 306 1.53 -0.36 33.41
C TYR A 306 1.41 0.76 32.37
N ILE A 307 1.08 1.99 32.81
CA ILE A 307 1.02 3.16 31.94
C ILE A 307 2.42 3.51 31.40
N CYS A 308 3.45 3.49 32.25
CA CYS A 308 4.84 3.69 31.80
C CYS A 308 5.25 2.64 30.76
N ASP A 309 5.04 1.35 31.06
CA ASP A 309 5.32 0.24 30.14
C ASP A 309 4.58 0.39 28.79
N ALA A 310 3.38 0.97 28.82
CA ALA A 310 2.59 1.22 27.61
C ALA A 310 3.16 2.37 26.79
N ILE A 311 3.56 3.47 27.43
CA ILE A 311 4.20 4.62 26.78
C ILE A 311 5.53 4.19 26.14
N ASP A 312 6.39 3.51 26.90
CA ASP A 312 7.68 3.00 26.42
C ASP A 312 7.48 2.06 25.23
N TYR A 313 6.49 1.17 25.31
CA TYR A 313 6.17 0.27 24.20
C TYR A 313 5.72 1.03 22.94
N ILE A 314 4.91 2.09 23.07
CA ILE A 314 4.50 2.93 21.94
C ILE A 314 5.72 3.64 21.33
N GLU A 315 6.63 4.14 22.15
CA GLU A 315 7.84 4.84 21.70
C GLU A 315 8.81 3.93 20.94
N VAL A 316 9.09 2.75 21.50
CA VAL A 316 9.90 1.73 20.82
C VAL A 316 9.24 1.28 19.51
N CYS A 317 7.93 1.12 19.50
CA CYS A 317 7.23 0.68 18.29
C CYS A 317 7.20 1.74 17.20
N SER A 318 6.98 3.00 17.59
CA SER A 318 6.90 4.12 16.65
C SER A 318 8.24 4.43 15.98
N SER A 319 9.34 4.35 16.72
CA SER A 319 10.69 4.56 16.19
C SER A 319 11.18 3.42 15.29
N ARG A 320 10.87 2.15 15.62
CA ARG A 320 11.50 0.99 14.95
C ARG A 320 10.69 0.39 13.80
N TYR A 321 9.37 0.38 13.91
CA TYR A 321 8.53 -0.35 12.96
C TYR A 321 7.99 0.51 11.83
N TYR A 322 7.99 1.83 12.01
CA TYR A 322 7.63 2.79 10.97
C TYR A 322 8.81 3.20 10.09
N THR A 323 9.84 2.37 9.95
CA THR A 323 10.98 2.64 9.05
C THR A 323 10.90 1.82 7.76
N ALA A 324 11.18 2.42 6.60
CA ALA A 324 11.36 1.74 5.32
C ALA A 324 12.66 0.90 5.31
N TRP A 325 13.76 1.51 5.75
CA TRP A 325 15.11 0.92 5.77
C TRP A 325 15.99 1.64 6.79
N ASN A 326 16.70 0.91 7.67
CA ASN A 326 17.67 1.41 8.66
C ASN A 326 17.49 2.88 9.11
N GLY A 327 16.41 3.17 9.86
CA GLY A 327 16.17 4.51 10.43
C GLY A 327 15.39 5.49 9.53
N LEU A 328 15.23 5.21 8.24
CA LEU A 328 14.40 6.01 7.34
C LEU A 328 12.92 5.78 7.65
N LEU A 329 12.25 6.75 8.28
CA LEU A 329 10.82 6.63 8.61
C LEU A 329 9.95 6.62 7.33
N ILE A 330 8.86 5.86 7.34
CA ILE A 330 7.82 5.81 6.30
C ILE A 330 6.83 6.94 6.61
N ASP A 331 7.31 8.17 6.58
CA ASP A 331 6.56 9.38 6.91
C ASP A 331 6.51 10.33 5.70
N VAL A 332 5.96 11.52 5.90
CA VAL A 332 5.92 12.55 4.85
C VAL A 332 7.33 13.05 4.51
N ASN A 333 8.29 12.97 5.45
CA ASN A 333 9.67 13.38 5.20
C ASN A 333 10.36 12.48 4.17
N LEU A 334 10.01 11.19 4.11
CA LEU A 334 10.48 10.30 3.04
C LEU A 334 10.06 10.82 1.65
N ALA A 335 8.79 11.19 1.49
CA ALA A 335 8.27 11.69 0.22
C ALA A 335 8.94 13.02 -0.18
N LEU A 336 9.15 13.92 0.78
CA LEU A 336 9.84 15.19 0.55
C LEU A 336 11.32 14.97 0.21
N SER A 337 12.01 14.11 0.95
CA SER A 337 13.44 13.81 0.73
C SER A 337 13.67 13.15 -0.63
N PHE A 338 12.80 12.22 -1.02
CA PHE A 338 12.87 11.60 -2.33
C PHE A 338 12.57 12.60 -3.45
N THR A 339 11.58 13.48 -3.27
CA THR A 339 11.29 14.53 -4.25
C THR A 339 12.48 15.47 -4.41
N ASN A 340 13.10 15.90 -3.31
CA ASN A 340 14.32 16.71 -3.33
C ASN A 340 15.44 15.99 -4.09
N LEU A 341 15.66 14.69 -3.81
CA LEU A 341 16.65 13.89 -4.55
C LEU A 341 16.38 13.90 -6.06
N CYS A 342 15.15 13.62 -6.48
CA CYS A 342 14.75 13.67 -7.88
C CYS A 342 15.01 15.05 -8.49
N THR A 343 14.59 16.13 -7.84
CA THR A 343 14.79 17.51 -8.31
C THR A 343 16.27 17.87 -8.42
N THR A 344 17.09 17.52 -7.43
CA THR A 344 18.54 17.77 -7.46
C THR A 344 19.19 17.08 -8.65
N TYR A 345 18.84 15.81 -8.92
CA TYR A 345 19.38 15.11 -10.09
C TYR A 345 18.84 15.66 -11.41
N ALA A 346 17.57 16.08 -11.47
CA ALA A 346 17.05 16.76 -12.66
C ALA A 346 17.83 18.04 -12.98
N ILE A 347 18.08 18.88 -11.96
CA ILE A 347 18.87 20.11 -12.11
C ILE A 347 20.29 19.77 -12.57
N ALA A 348 20.95 18.79 -11.96
CA ALA A 348 22.29 18.39 -12.36
C ALA A 348 22.34 17.93 -13.83
N ILE A 349 21.39 17.09 -14.26
CA ILE A 349 21.29 16.64 -15.65
C ILE A 349 21.12 17.84 -16.60
N LEU A 350 20.26 18.79 -16.27
CA LEU A 350 20.06 20.00 -17.07
C LEU A 350 21.33 20.84 -17.16
N GLN A 351 22.04 21.06 -16.03
CA GLN A 351 23.29 21.83 -15.96
C GLN A 351 24.46 21.18 -16.70
N PHE A 352 24.52 19.86 -16.79
CA PHE A 352 25.56 19.18 -17.57
C PHE A 352 25.21 19.08 -19.06
N THR A 353 23.95 19.34 -19.43
CA THR A 353 23.50 19.25 -20.82
C THR A 353 23.53 20.60 -21.54
N TYR A 354 23.17 21.68 -20.85
CA TYR A 354 23.16 23.06 -21.36
C TYR A 354 24.21 23.89 -20.63
#